data_AF-A0AAE9F3S9-F1
#
_entry.id   AF-A0AAE9F3S9-F1
#
_cell.length_a   1.000
_cell.length_b   1.000
_cell.length_c   1.000
_cell.angle_alpha   90.00
_cell.angle_beta   90.00
_cell.angle_gamma   90.00
#
_symmetry.space_group_name_H-M   'P 1'
#
loop_
_entity.id
_entity.type
_entity.pdbx_description
1 polymer ?
#
loop_
_entity_poly.entity_id
_entity_poly.type
_entity_poly.pdbx_seq_one_letter_code
_entity_poly.pdbx_strand_id
1 'polypeptide(L)'
;MTCLVCGSPKSEPHFGGKSCRACAAFFRRCFHSKKLVLGCICKRKPSNYHPCRSCRLAKCLAVGMKQEKIHGQRDPNGSQSRESSTESPNIFPIPFFLSPRCSGHIEFSIPFFSKYEKKREELYPNIRTQNLYELLCLTKQDVNVTCEFVVEVFPEFQKLSSPDRQGLLHNFMLKIWNLEPIMDDVAQRKKFGKMDDEEIRNFMLPILFGFYWRAYFEKLIEPLINLSLDSMEFMATIWILFFDHAYINISPSSSNLCWNIRKVILQELKNHEQEKTRG
;
A
#
# COMPACT_ATOMS: atom_id res chain seq x y z
N MET A 1 45.82 -11.11 -19.07
CA MET A 1 45.05 -10.06 -18.35
C MET A 1 44.25 -10.69 -17.20
N THR A 2 44.13 -9.99 -16.07
CA THR A 2 43.50 -10.46 -14.82
C THR A 2 42.12 -9.83 -14.57
N CYS A 3 41.26 -10.52 -13.82
CA CYS A 3 39.94 -10.03 -13.43
C CYS A 3 40.05 -8.89 -12.42
N LEU A 4 39.47 -7.72 -12.71
CA LEU A 4 39.55 -6.56 -11.81
C LEU A 4 38.71 -6.72 -10.53
N VAL A 5 37.79 -7.69 -10.49
CA VAL A 5 36.98 -8.00 -9.31
C VAL A 5 37.72 -8.92 -8.33
N CYS A 6 38.20 -10.08 -8.79
CA CYS A 6 38.74 -11.12 -7.91
C CYS A 6 40.19 -11.54 -8.19
N GLY A 7 40.88 -10.92 -9.16
CA GLY A 7 42.27 -11.22 -9.49
C GLY A 7 42.50 -12.49 -10.34
N SER A 8 41.46 -13.28 -10.62
CA SER A 8 41.58 -14.53 -11.38
C SER A 8 42.28 -14.34 -12.73
N PRO A 9 43.18 -15.26 -13.15
CA PRO A 9 43.73 -15.28 -14.49
C PRO A 9 42.60 -15.58 -15.49
N LYS A 10 42.66 -14.97 -16.67
CA LYS A 10 41.64 -14.98 -17.74
C LYS A 10 40.41 -14.10 -17.44
N SER A 11 40.45 -12.88 -17.96
CA SER A 11 39.36 -11.90 -17.90
C SER A 11 38.97 -11.43 -19.30
N GLU A 12 37.67 -11.23 -19.51
CA GLU A 12 37.10 -10.64 -20.72
C GLU A 12 36.03 -9.59 -20.32
N PRO A 13 35.64 -8.67 -21.21
CA PRO A 13 34.57 -7.71 -20.90
C PRO A 13 33.23 -8.42 -20.68
N HIS A 14 32.61 -8.21 -19.52
CA HIS A 14 31.26 -8.69 -19.21
C HIS A 14 30.45 -7.57 -18.57
N PHE A 15 29.24 -7.35 -19.08
CA PHE A 15 28.33 -6.31 -18.58
C PHE A 15 28.94 -4.90 -18.55
N GLY A 16 29.95 -4.61 -19.38
CA GLY A 16 30.64 -3.32 -19.41
C GLY A 16 31.91 -3.23 -18.54
N GLY A 17 32.20 -4.21 -17.69
CA GLY A 17 33.41 -4.25 -16.87
C GLY A 17 34.32 -5.44 -17.19
N LYS A 18 35.63 -5.29 -16.97
CA LYS A 18 36.61 -6.37 -17.19
C LYS A 18 36.58 -7.36 -16.03
N SER A 19 36.01 -8.54 -16.26
CA SER A 19 35.82 -9.54 -15.20
C SER A 19 36.03 -10.97 -15.71
N CYS A 20 36.15 -11.95 -14.82
CA CYS A 20 36.13 -13.36 -15.20
C CYS A 20 34.69 -13.87 -15.29
N ARG A 21 34.48 -14.99 -15.99
CA ARG A 21 33.15 -15.62 -16.15
C ARG A 21 32.44 -15.90 -14.82
N ALA A 22 33.17 -16.27 -13.78
CA ALA A 22 32.61 -16.49 -12.45
C ALA A 22 32.05 -15.20 -11.82
N CYS A 23 32.73 -14.06 -12.00
CA CYS A 23 32.24 -12.77 -11.53
C CYS A 23 31.07 -12.25 -12.38
N ALA A 24 31.08 -12.52 -13.68
CA ALA A 24 29.94 -12.25 -14.56
C ALA A 24 28.69 -13.05 -14.16
N ALA A 25 28.82 -14.36 -13.93
CA ALA A 25 27.71 -15.19 -13.47
C ALA A 25 27.23 -14.82 -12.06
N PHE A 26 28.14 -14.40 -11.17
CA PHE A 26 27.79 -13.84 -9.87
C PHE A 26 26.98 -12.55 -10.01
N PHE A 27 27.45 -11.59 -10.82
CA PHE A 27 26.77 -10.32 -11.07
C PHE A 27 25.37 -10.54 -11.62
N ARG A 28 25.21 -11.38 -12.67
CA ARG A 28 23.89 -11.74 -13.22
C ARG A 28 22.96 -12.36 -12.18
N ARG A 29 23.45 -13.29 -11.35
CA ARG A 29 22.63 -13.90 -10.29
C ARG A 29 22.23 -12.92 -9.19
N CYS A 30 23.08 -11.94 -8.85
CA CYS A 30 22.74 -10.90 -7.88
C CYS A 30 21.56 -10.05 -8.34
N PHE A 31 21.41 -9.81 -9.65
CA PHE A 31 20.30 -9.03 -10.19
C PHE A 31 19.11 -9.89 -10.67
N HIS A 32 19.30 -11.20 -10.91
CA HIS A 32 18.20 -12.14 -11.23
C HIS A 32 17.58 -12.80 -10.00
N SER A 33 18.30 -12.94 -8.89
CA SER A 33 17.80 -13.60 -7.67
C SER A 33 17.38 -12.55 -6.63
N LYS A 34 16.11 -12.61 -6.18
CA LYS A 34 15.55 -11.76 -5.10
C LYS A 34 16.16 -12.01 -3.71
N LYS A 35 17.22 -12.82 -3.58
CA LYS A 35 17.93 -12.98 -2.30
C LYS A 35 18.71 -11.69 -2.03
N LEU A 36 18.11 -10.82 -1.21
CA LEU A 36 18.70 -9.62 -0.62
C LEU A 36 20.19 -9.85 -0.36
N VAL A 37 21.04 -9.04 -0.99
CA VAL A 37 22.45 -8.98 -0.61
C VAL A 37 22.49 -8.33 0.76
N LEU A 38 22.41 -9.17 1.80
CA LEU A 38 22.58 -8.80 3.20
C LEU A 38 23.85 -7.95 3.34
N GLY A 39 23.78 -6.93 4.21
CA GLY A 39 24.84 -5.96 4.43
C GLY A 39 26.22 -6.59 4.66
N CYS A 40 27.28 -5.80 4.49
CA CYS A 40 28.66 -6.26 4.62
C CYS A 40 28.91 -6.99 5.95
N ILE A 41 29.31 -8.26 5.88
CA ILE A 41 29.66 -9.08 7.04
C ILE A 41 31.18 -9.18 7.29
N CYS A 42 32.00 -8.43 6.53
CA CYS A 42 33.46 -8.55 6.60
C CYS A 42 34.03 -8.12 7.96
N LYS A 43 33.33 -7.28 8.73
CA LYS A 43 33.75 -6.94 10.11
C LYS A 43 33.62 -8.11 11.11
N ARG A 44 32.88 -9.16 10.75
CA ARG A 44 32.60 -10.33 11.61
C ARG A 44 33.39 -11.57 11.20
N LYS A 45 34.32 -11.47 10.24
CA LYS A 45 35.11 -12.60 9.73
C LYS A 45 36.60 -12.25 9.58
N PRO A 46 37.53 -13.20 9.79
CA PRO A 46 38.96 -12.99 9.60
C PRO A 46 39.34 -12.51 8.19
N SER A 47 40.47 -11.82 8.05
CA SER A 47 40.93 -11.13 6.83
C SER A 47 41.23 -12.03 5.61
N ASN A 48 41.21 -13.37 5.78
CA ASN A 48 41.64 -14.33 4.75
C ASN A 48 40.49 -15.01 3.98
N TYR A 49 39.27 -14.46 4.04
CA TYR A 49 38.12 -14.99 3.30
C TYR A 49 37.85 -14.25 1.99
N HIS A 50 37.32 -14.98 1.00
CA HIS A 50 36.77 -14.38 -0.21
C HIS A 50 35.83 -13.21 0.12
N PRO A 51 35.87 -12.11 -0.65
CA PRO A 51 35.06 -10.92 -0.37
C PRO A 51 33.59 -11.31 -0.25
N CYS A 52 32.93 -10.82 0.81
CA CYS A 52 31.52 -11.12 1.04
C CYS A 52 30.66 -10.70 -0.16
N ARG A 53 29.45 -11.26 -0.29
CA ARG A 53 28.57 -10.99 -1.44
C ARG A 53 28.34 -9.49 -1.67
N SER A 54 28.17 -8.71 -0.60
CA SER A 54 28.04 -7.24 -0.66
C SER A 54 29.29 -6.56 -1.22
N CYS A 55 30.47 -6.80 -0.64
CA CYS A 55 31.72 -6.21 -1.12
C CYS A 55 32.08 -6.67 -2.53
N ARG A 56 31.79 -7.93 -2.88
CA ARG A 56 32.03 -8.47 -4.21
C ARG A 56 31.15 -7.78 -5.26
N LEU A 57 29.87 -7.54 -4.94
CA LEU A 57 28.96 -6.81 -5.82
C LEU A 57 29.37 -5.34 -5.98
N ALA A 58 29.73 -4.67 -4.87
CA ALA A 58 30.24 -3.30 -4.91
C ALA A 58 31.48 -3.18 -5.82
N LYS A 59 32.39 -4.16 -5.74
CA LYS A 59 33.57 -4.21 -6.61
C LYS A 59 33.22 -4.50 -8.08
N CYS A 60 32.19 -5.29 -8.37
CA CYS A 60 31.69 -5.46 -9.74
C CYS A 60 31.21 -4.12 -10.34
N LEU A 61 30.45 -3.33 -9.57
CA LEU A 61 29.99 -2.01 -10.00
C LEU A 61 31.17 -1.04 -10.19
N ALA A 62 32.12 -1.04 -9.27
CA ALA A 62 33.31 -0.18 -9.33
C ALA A 62 34.19 -0.41 -10.57
N VAL A 63 34.22 -1.63 -11.11
CA VAL A 63 34.96 -1.95 -12.34
C VAL A 63 34.13 -1.73 -13.63
N GLY A 64 32.98 -1.07 -13.52
CA GLY A 64 32.15 -0.64 -14.66
C GLY A 64 31.11 -1.66 -15.13
N MET A 65 30.81 -2.71 -14.36
CA MET A 65 29.72 -3.63 -14.71
C MET A 65 28.37 -2.93 -14.46
N LYS A 66 27.52 -2.86 -15.48
CA LYS A 66 26.21 -2.20 -15.46
C LYS A 66 25.09 -3.23 -15.47
N GLN A 67 24.11 -3.06 -14.58
CA GLN A 67 22.92 -3.92 -14.52
C GLN A 67 22.14 -3.89 -15.84
N GLU A 68 22.06 -2.74 -16.49
CA GLU A 68 21.36 -2.53 -17.77
C GLU A 68 21.85 -3.46 -18.89
N LYS A 69 23.11 -3.93 -18.81
CA LYS A 69 23.69 -4.85 -19.80
C LYS A 69 23.34 -6.32 -19.54
N ILE A 70 22.57 -6.61 -18.51
CA ILE A 70 22.03 -7.94 -18.23
C ILE A 70 20.74 -8.08 -19.05
N HIS A 71 20.88 -8.54 -20.29
CA HIS A 71 19.70 -8.91 -21.10
C HIS A 71 18.93 -10.05 -20.43
N GLY A 72 17.60 -10.03 -20.57
CA GLY A 72 16.66 -11.00 -20.00
C GLY A 72 16.94 -12.44 -20.39
N GLN A 73 16.24 -13.37 -19.73
CA GLN A 73 16.31 -14.82 -19.99
C GLN A 73 16.37 -15.08 -21.50
N ARG A 74 17.32 -15.91 -21.96
CA ARG A 74 17.23 -16.45 -23.33
C ARG A 74 15.96 -17.26 -23.40
N ASP A 75 15.15 -17.00 -24.42
CA ASP A 75 14.01 -17.83 -24.75
C ASP A 75 14.45 -19.30 -24.85
N PRO A 76 13.64 -20.26 -24.36
CA PRO A 76 13.83 -21.65 -24.74
C PRO A 76 13.63 -21.75 -26.26
N ASN A 77 14.69 -22.09 -26.99
CA ASN A 77 14.59 -22.43 -28.41
C ASN A 77 13.52 -23.53 -28.58
N GLY A 78 12.42 -23.23 -29.29
CA GLY A 78 11.43 -24.24 -29.67
C GLY A 78 10.06 -23.69 -30.09
N SER A 79 9.97 -23.20 -31.33
CA SER A 79 8.83 -23.36 -32.28
C SER A 79 7.38 -23.27 -31.75
N GLN A 80 6.67 -22.17 -32.04
CA GLN A 80 5.65 -22.06 -33.11
C GLN A 80 4.84 -20.76 -32.97
N SER A 81 4.58 -20.19 -34.13
CA SER A 81 3.86 -18.95 -34.46
C SER A 81 2.46 -18.80 -33.86
N ARG A 82 2.11 -17.58 -33.43
CA ARG A 82 0.85 -16.90 -33.79
C ARG A 82 0.96 -15.39 -33.53
N GLU A 83 0.70 -14.64 -34.59
CA GLU A 83 0.59 -13.19 -34.65
C GLU A 83 -0.65 -12.69 -33.91
N SER A 84 -0.53 -11.59 -33.15
CA SER A 84 -1.18 -10.30 -33.46
C SER A 84 -1.38 -9.40 -32.22
N SER A 85 -1.18 -8.10 -32.48
CA SER A 85 -1.66 -6.89 -31.81
C SER A 85 -1.20 -6.55 -30.37
N THR A 86 -0.25 -5.62 -30.34
CA THR A 86 -0.24 -4.35 -29.57
C THR A 86 -0.88 -4.33 -28.18
N GLU A 87 -0.03 -4.19 -27.16
CA GLU A 87 -0.17 -3.17 -26.11
C GLU A 87 1.18 -2.97 -25.38
N SER A 88 1.49 -1.72 -25.08
CA SER A 88 2.77 -1.22 -24.55
C SER A 88 3.12 -1.82 -23.17
N PRO A 89 4.41 -2.02 -22.84
CA PRO A 89 4.79 -2.83 -21.69
C PRO A 89 4.66 -2.06 -20.36
N ASN A 90 3.82 -2.60 -19.47
CA ASN A 90 3.75 -2.29 -18.05
C ASN A 90 5.14 -2.28 -17.41
N ILE A 91 5.65 -1.07 -17.13
CA ILE A 91 6.78 -0.82 -16.24
C ILE A 91 6.23 -0.99 -14.83
N PHE A 92 6.61 -2.03 -14.07
CA PHE A 92 6.83 -2.06 -12.61
C PHE A 92 6.97 -3.52 -12.11
N PRO A 93 8.17 -4.04 -11.79
CA PRO A 93 8.29 -5.32 -11.11
C PRO A 93 8.13 -5.12 -9.60
N ILE A 94 6.90 -4.91 -9.12
CA ILE A 94 6.58 -4.85 -7.69
C ILE A 94 6.20 -6.26 -7.21
N PRO A 95 6.72 -6.78 -6.09
CA PRO A 95 6.10 -7.91 -5.42
C PRO A 95 4.85 -7.40 -4.70
N PHE A 96 3.74 -7.22 -5.43
CA PHE A 96 2.43 -6.95 -4.85
C PHE A 96 1.92 -8.23 -4.24
N PHE A 97 2.02 -8.36 -2.91
CA PHE A 97 1.27 -9.40 -2.22
C PHE A 97 -0.17 -8.97 -1.96
N LEU A 98 -0.48 -7.67 -1.88
CA LEU A 98 -1.85 -7.16 -1.75
C LEU A 98 -2.20 -6.37 -3.01
N SER A 99 -2.85 -7.04 -3.96
CA SER A 99 -3.45 -6.36 -5.10
C SER A 99 -4.94 -6.15 -4.78
N PRO A 100 -5.55 -5.04 -5.22
CA PRO A 100 -6.99 -5.04 -5.33
C PRO A 100 -7.41 -6.18 -6.27
N ARG A 101 -8.63 -6.69 -6.08
CA ARG A 101 -9.22 -7.74 -6.93
C ARG A 101 -9.20 -7.40 -8.43
N CYS A 102 -9.22 -6.13 -8.78
CA CYS A 102 -8.89 -5.62 -10.12
C CYS A 102 -7.68 -4.68 -10.03
N SER A 103 -6.61 -4.96 -10.79
CA SER A 103 -5.33 -4.26 -10.68
C SER A 103 -5.27 -2.86 -11.30
N GLY A 104 -6.40 -2.29 -11.71
CA GLY A 104 -6.45 -1.10 -12.57
C GLY A 104 -7.08 0.16 -11.97
N HIS A 105 -8.00 0.04 -11.01
CA HIS A 105 -8.74 1.20 -10.49
C HIS A 105 -9.23 0.99 -9.05
N ILE A 106 -8.98 1.95 -8.17
CA ILE A 106 -9.56 2.06 -6.82
C ILE A 106 -11.09 2.12 -6.85
N GLU A 107 -11.66 2.66 -7.92
CA GLU A 107 -13.11 2.75 -8.15
C GLU A 107 -13.82 1.40 -7.97
N PHE A 108 -13.12 0.30 -8.27
CA PHE A 108 -13.61 -1.06 -8.02
C PHE A 108 -14.02 -1.30 -6.56
N SER A 109 -13.49 -0.54 -5.60
CA SER A 109 -13.78 -0.67 -4.18
C SER A 109 -15.16 -0.13 -3.80
N ILE A 110 -15.77 0.74 -4.63
CA ILE A 110 -17.02 1.44 -4.31
C ILE A 110 -18.17 0.47 -4.00
N PRO A 111 -18.46 -0.57 -4.81
CA PRO A 111 -19.57 -1.48 -4.52
C PRO A 111 -19.36 -2.29 -3.23
N PHE A 112 -18.11 -2.62 -2.89
CA PHE A 112 -17.76 -3.30 -1.64
C PHE A 112 -17.95 -2.37 -0.45
N PHE A 113 -17.68 -1.09 -0.66
CA PHE A 113 -17.91 -0.08 0.34
C PHE A 113 -19.39 0.15 0.63
N SER A 114 -20.23 0.25 -0.41
CA SER A 114 -21.68 0.32 -0.22
C SER A 114 -22.26 -0.93 0.46
N LYS A 115 -21.64 -2.09 0.26
CA LYS A 115 -22.00 -3.31 1.00
C LYS A 115 -21.55 -3.25 2.47
N TYR A 116 -20.37 -2.71 2.73
CA TYR A 116 -19.84 -2.45 4.07
C TYR A 116 -20.76 -1.51 4.86
N GLU A 117 -21.19 -0.40 4.26
CA GLU A 117 -22.11 0.57 4.86
C GLU A 117 -23.42 -0.10 5.28
N LYS A 118 -24.08 -0.82 4.36
CA LYS A 118 -25.33 -1.54 4.66
C LYS A 118 -25.19 -2.53 5.81
N LYS A 119 -24.11 -3.32 5.83
CA LYS A 119 -23.85 -4.26 6.93
C LYS A 119 -23.68 -3.53 8.27
N ARG A 120 -23.10 -2.33 8.27
CA ARG A 120 -22.99 -1.53 9.49
C ARG A 120 -24.35 -0.97 9.88
N GLU A 121 -25.10 -0.35 8.98
CA GLU A 121 -26.46 0.14 9.27
C GLU A 121 -27.34 -0.94 9.92
N GLU A 122 -27.26 -2.19 9.43
CA GLU A 122 -27.95 -3.36 10.00
C GLU A 122 -27.52 -3.71 11.44
N LEU A 123 -26.26 -3.44 11.81
CA LEU A 123 -25.75 -3.61 13.17
C LEU A 123 -26.14 -2.45 14.10
N TYR A 124 -26.40 -1.26 13.56
CA TYR A 124 -26.64 -0.01 14.30
C TYR A 124 -28.04 0.60 14.09
N PRO A 125 -29.15 -0.16 14.20
CA PRO A 125 -30.47 0.36 13.87
C PRO A 125 -30.91 1.56 14.74
N ASN A 126 -30.33 1.75 15.93
CA ASN A 126 -30.68 2.82 16.87
C ASN A 126 -29.45 3.46 17.54
N ILE A 127 -28.40 3.81 16.77
CA ILE A 127 -27.15 4.37 17.34
C ILE A 127 -27.39 5.63 18.21
N ARG A 128 -28.45 6.39 17.90
CA ARG A 128 -28.81 7.66 18.57
C ARG A 128 -29.35 7.47 20.00
N THR A 129 -29.72 6.24 20.39
CA THR A 129 -30.25 5.96 21.73
C THR A 129 -29.30 5.12 22.58
N GLN A 130 -28.12 4.77 22.05
CA GLN A 130 -27.18 3.88 22.73
C GLN A 130 -26.33 4.61 23.76
N ASN A 131 -26.10 3.96 24.90
CA ASN A 131 -25.14 4.45 25.89
C ASN A 131 -23.70 4.07 25.50
N LEU A 132 -22.70 4.66 26.20
CA LEU A 132 -21.29 4.43 25.89
C LEU A 132 -20.88 2.95 25.97
N TYR A 133 -21.44 2.18 26.91
CA TYR A 133 -21.14 0.75 27.04
C TYR A 133 -21.63 -0.04 25.83
N GLU A 134 -22.86 0.23 25.38
CA GLU A 134 -23.42 -0.39 24.17
C GLU A 134 -22.58 -0.06 22.94
N LEU A 135 -22.16 1.21 22.78
CA LEU A 135 -21.29 1.63 21.68
C LEU A 135 -19.93 0.89 21.69
N LEU A 136 -19.34 0.72 22.89
CA LEU A 136 -18.09 -0.02 23.05
C LEU A 136 -18.24 -1.52 22.73
N CYS A 137 -19.37 -2.13 23.10
CA CYS A 137 -19.65 -3.53 22.76
C CYS A 137 -19.70 -3.77 21.25
N LEU A 138 -20.13 -2.78 20.48
CA LEU A 138 -20.25 -2.88 19.02
C LEU A 138 -18.91 -2.79 18.30
N THR A 139 -17.87 -2.25 18.95
CA THR A 139 -16.52 -2.11 18.36
C THR A 139 -16.00 -3.42 17.78
N LYS A 140 -16.27 -4.55 18.45
CA LYS A 140 -15.84 -5.86 17.98
C LYS A 140 -16.53 -6.27 16.67
N GLN A 141 -17.82 -5.99 16.54
CA GLN A 141 -18.59 -6.28 15.33
C GLN A 141 -18.11 -5.37 14.19
N ASP A 142 -17.84 -4.10 14.49
CA ASP A 142 -17.33 -3.13 13.53
C ASP A 142 -15.95 -3.49 12.98
N VAL A 143 -15.05 -3.97 13.84
CA VAL A 143 -13.75 -4.50 13.40
C VAL A 143 -13.94 -5.69 12.45
N ASN A 144 -14.91 -6.57 12.72
CA ASN A 144 -15.17 -7.73 11.87
C ASN A 144 -15.71 -7.31 10.49
N VAL A 145 -16.71 -6.43 10.45
CA VAL A 145 -17.28 -5.93 9.18
C VAL A 145 -16.23 -5.14 8.38
N THR A 146 -15.39 -4.36 9.05
CA THR A 146 -14.26 -3.67 8.41
C THR A 146 -13.21 -4.65 7.88
N CYS A 147 -12.91 -5.72 8.60
CA CYS A 147 -12.02 -6.78 8.14
C CYS A 147 -12.58 -7.50 6.89
N GLU A 148 -13.88 -7.81 6.89
CA GLU A 148 -14.55 -8.39 5.72
C GLU A 148 -14.44 -7.48 4.50
N PHE A 149 -14.71 -6.18 4.67
CA PHE A 149 -14.55 -5.19 3.60
C PHE A 149 -13.13 -5.18 3.02
N VAL A 150 -12.10 -5.12 3.88
CA VAL A 150 -10.69 -5.16 3.46
C VAL A 150 -10.38 -6.46 2.71
N VAL A 151 -10.83 -7.61 3.20
CA VAL A 151 -10.58 -8.92 2.55
C VAL A 151 -11.31 -9.06 1.23
N GLU A 152 -12.51 -8.48 1.08
CA GLU A 152 -13.25 -8.55 -0.18
C GLU A 152 -12.53 -7.79 -1.30
N VAL A 153 -11.93 -6.64 -0.96
CA VAL A 153 -11.16 -5.78 -1.88
C VAL A 153 -9.73 -6.28 -2.07
N PHE A 154 -9.07 -6.72 -1.00
CA PHE A 154 -7.69 -7.23 -0.96
C PHE A 154 -7.67 -8.66 -0.38
N PRO A 155 -8.05 -9.70 -1.16
CA PRO A 155 -8.12 -11.08 -0.66
C PRO A 155 -6.82 -11.59 -0.04
N GLU A 156 -5.69 -11.14 -0.57
CA GLU A 156 -4.38 -11.50 -0.05
C GLU A 156 -4.04 -10.86 1.30
N PHE A 157 -4.88 -9.96 1.84
CA PHE A 157 -4.72 -9.42 3.19
C PHE A 157 -4.61 -10.53 4.23
N GLN A 158 -5.30 -11.64 3.99
CA GLN A 158 -5.23 -12.85 4.82
C GLN A 158 -3.83 -13.47 4.88
N LYS A 159 -2.95 -13.20 3.90
CA LYS A 159 -1.56 -13.72 3.86
C LYS A 159 -0.62 -12.97 4.80
N LEU A 160 -0.99 -11.78 5.28
CA LEU A 160 -0.21 -11.06 6.29
C LEU A 160 -0.17 -11.82 7.60
N SER A 161 0.85 -11.55 8.43
CA SER A 161 0.90 -12.11 9.79
C SER A 161 -0.28 -11.63 10.63
N SER A 162 -0.75 -12.45 11.58
CA SER A 162 -1.87 -12.03 12.46
C SER A 162 -1.60 -10.72 13.21
N PRO A 163 -0.39 -10.47 13.75
CA PRO A 163 -0.06 -9.18 14.37
C PRO A 163 -0.15 -8.01 13.39
N ASP A 164 0.32 -8.17 12.15
CA ASP A 164 0.25 -7.10 11.15
C ASP A 164 -1.18 -6.77 10.73
N ARG A 165 -2.03 -7.79 10.55
CA ARG A 165 -3.45 -7.57 10.23
C ARG A 165 -4.16 -6.82 11.35
N GLN A 166 -3.93 -7.22 12.60
CA GLN A 166 -4.48 -6.55 13.77
C GLN A 166 -3.94 -5.13 13.89
N GLY A 167 -2.64 -4.93 13.67
CA GLY A 167 -2.04 -3.61 13.67
C GLY A 167 -2.68 -2.66 12.66
N LEU A 168 -2.85 -3.10 11.41
CA LEU A 168 -3.50 -2.29 10.38
C LEU A 168 -4.96 -1.98 10.73
N LEU A 169 -5.74 -3.00 11.11
CA LEU A 169 -7.16 -2.82 11.45
C LEU A 169 -7.36 -1.91 12.66
N HIS A 170 -6.66 -2.15 13.77
CA HIS A 170 -6.86 -1.39 15.01
C HIS A 170 -6.54 0.09 14.85
N ASN A 171 -5.45 0.44 14.14
CA ASN A 171 -5.14 1.84 13.89
C ASN A 171 -6.09 2.49 12.88
N PHE A 172 -6.70 1.71 12.00
CA PHE A 172 -7.64 2.20 11.00
C PHE A 172 -9.05 2.44 11.56
N MET A 173 -9.51 1.67 12.55
CA MET A 173 -10.87 1.76 13.09
C MET A 173 -11.29 3.18 13.46
N LEU A 174 -10.47 3.87 14.26
CA LEU A 174 -10.78 5.24 14.66
C LEU A 174 -10.82 6.19 13.45
N LYS A 175 -9.99 5.97 12.43
CA LYS A 175 -9.96 6.80 11.22
C LYS A 175 -11.24 6.61 10.40
N ILE A 176 -11.68 5.37 10.17
CA ILE A 176 -12.91 5.11 9.41
C ILE A 176 -14.16 5.58 10.15
N TRP A 177 -14.24 5.44 11.47
CA TRP A 177 -15.33 6.00 12.27
C TRP A 177 -15.41 7.53 12.22
N ASN A 178 -14.27 8.21 12.02
CA ASN A 178 -14.26 9.66 11.84
C ASN A 178 -14.63 10.08 10.41
N LEU A 179 -14.55 9.19 9.43
CA LEU A 179 -14.95 9.50 8.05
C LEU A 179 -16.38 9.08 7.75
N GLU A 180 -16.92 8.09 8.46
CA GLU A 180 -18.24 7.54 8.16
C GLU A 180 -19.42 8.50 8.32
N PRO A 181 -19.47 9.41 9.32
CA PRO A 181 -20.55 10.39 9.40
C PRO A 181 -20.64 11.35 8.20
N ILE A 182 -19.59 11.41 7.37
CA ILE A 182 -19.52 12.18 6.12
C ILE A 182 -20.22 11.45 4.97
N MET A 183 -20.28 10.12 5.06
CA MET A 183 -20.74 9.21 4.00
C MET A 183 -22.25 9.01 4.04
N ASP A 184 -22.82 8.96 5.26
CA ASP A 184 -24.23 8.62 5.49
C ASP A 184 -25.26 9.60 4.91
N ASP A 185 -24.85 10.76 4.37
CA ASP A 185 -25.61 11.41 3.31
C ASP A 185 -24.86 12.63 2.73
N VAL A 186 -24.48 12.58 1.45
CA VAL A 186 -24.16 13.78 0.68
C VAL A 186 -25.36 14.75 0.66
N ALA A 187 -26.60 14.27 0.89
CA ALA A 187 -27.78 15.13 1.05
C ALA A 187 -27.96 15.70 2.48
N GLN A 188 -27.34 15.13 3.52
CA GLN A 188 -27.28 15.69 4.89
C GLN A 188 -26.13 16.67 5.08
N ARG A 189 -25.26 16.86 4.09
CA ARG A 189 -24.35 18.03 4.01
C ARG A 189 -25.09 19.36 4.23
N LYS A 190 -26.35 19.45 3.79
CA LYS A 190 -27.24 20.60 4.06
C LYS A 190 -27.94 20.56 5.41
N LYS A 191 -28.08 19.39 6.04
CA LYS A 191 -28.74 19.20 7.33
C LYS A 191 -27.79 19.57 8.47
N PHE A 192 -26.56 19.06 8.47
CA PHE A 192 -25.57 19.39 9.50
C PHE A 192 -25.15 20.87 9.51
N GLY A 193 -24.99 21.48 8.33
CA GLY A 193 -24.72 22.93 8.23
C GLY A 193 -25.90 23.83 8.62
N LYS A 194 -27.08 23.25 8.87
CA LYS A 194 -28.30 23.94 9.31
C LYS A 194 -28.78 23.51 10.69
N MET A 195 -28.12 22.53 11.32
CA MET A 195 -28.52 22.07 12.65
C MET A 195 -28.19 23.15 13.67
N ASP A 196 -29.18 23.50 14.47
CA ASP A 196 -28.96 24.41 15.60
C ASP A 196 -28.23 23.71 16.75
N ASP A 197 -27.74 24.48 17.71
CA ASP A 197 -27.01 23.92 18.85
C ASP A 197 -27.88 22.92 19.66
N GLU A 198 -29.21 22.97 19.59
CA GLU A 198 -30.12 22.07 20.29
C GLU A 198 -30.26 20.72 19.58
N GLU A 199 -30.33 20.73 18.25
CA GLU A 199 -30.29 19.53 17.42
C GLU A 199 -28.95 18.81 17.52
N ILE A 200 -27.84 19.56 17.57
CA ILE A 200 -26.49 18.99 17.81
C ILE A 200 -26.41 18.36 19.20
N ARG A 201 -26.98 19.01 20.22
CA ARG A 201 -27.06 18.50 21.60
C ARG A 201 -27.92 17.24 21.73
N ASN A 202 -28.99 17.13 20.95
CA ASN A 202 -29.89 15.99 20.98
C ASN A 202 -29.42 14.79 20.12
N PHE A 203 -28.55 15.03 19.12
CA PHE A 203 -28.04 13.98 18.24
C PHE A 203 -26.94 13.12 18.86
N MET A 204 -26.17 13.66 19.82
CA MET A 204 -24.98 12.98 20.38
C MET A 204 -24.90 13.10 21.89
N LEU A 205 -24.56 11.98 22.55
CA LEU A 205 -24.24 11.82 23.99
C LEU A 205 -23.98 13.16 24.69
N PRO A 206 -24.99 13.75 25.37
CA PRO A 206 -24.92 15.16 25.71
C PRO A 206 -23.93 15.42 26.84
N ILE A 207 -23.32 16.60 26.79
CA ILE A 207 -22.45 17.24 27.79
C ILE A 207 -20.96 16.84 27.73
N LEU A 208 -20.59 15.55 27.70
CA LEU A 208 -19.17 15.15 27.78
C LEU A 208 -18.36 15.41 26.50
N PHE A 209 -18.98 15.27 25.33
CA PHE A 209 -18.27 15.31 24.04
C PHE A 209 -18.65 16.50 23.15
N GLY A 210 -19.45 17.46 23.61
CA GLY A 210 -19.93 18.57 22.78
C GLY A 210 -18.80 19.40 22.14
N PHE A 211 -17.71 19.67 22.89
CA PHE A 211 -16.54 20.36 22.36
C PHE A 211 -15.79 19.54 21.30
N TYR A 212 -15.65 18.23 21.54
CA TYR A 212 -15.04 17.31 20.57
C TYR A 212 -15.83 17.34 19.26
N TRP A 213 -17.16 17.25 19.34
CA TRP A 213 -18.00 17.23 18.16
C TRP A 213 -17.97 18.55 17.39
N ARG A 214 -18.02 19.69 18.06
CA ARG A 214 -17.84 21.00 17.40
C ARG A 214 -16.51 21.07 16.66
N ALA A 215 -15.42 20.68 17.32
CA ALA A 215 -14.09 20.65 16.69
C ALA A 215 -14.02 19.65 15.53
N TYR A 216 -14.65 18.49 15.66
CA TYR A 216 -14.76 17.48 14.59
C TYR A 216 -15.46 18.05 13.36
N PHE A 217 -16.61 18.72 13.53
CA PHE A 217 -17.32 19.35 12.42
C PHE A 217 -16.50 20.45 11.75
N GLU A 218 -16.00 21.42 12.53
CA GLU A 218 -15.28 22.58 12.00
C GLU A 218 -13.92 22.21 11.38
N LYS A 219 -13.21 21.23 11.96
CA LYS A 219 -11.82 20.92 11.56
C LYS A 219 -11.71 19.76 10.58
N LEU A 220 -12.69 18.87 10.52
CA LEU A 220 -12.66 17.71 9.64
C LEU A 220 -13.79 17.73 8.61
N ILE A 221 -15.04 17.87 9.05
CA ILE A 221 -16.20 17.68 8.18
C ILE A 221 -16.36 18.82 7.17
N GLU A 222 -16.34 20.07 7.63
CA GLU A 222 -16.50 21.23 6.75
C GLU A 222 -15.41 21.32 5.67
N PRO A 223 -14.10 21.16 5.97
CA PRO A 223 -13.07 21.08 4.94
C PRO A 223 -13.28 19.95 3.93
N LEU A 224 -13.67 18.75 4.38
CA LEU A 224 -13.91 17.61 3.49
C LEU A 224 -15.13 17.83 2.58
N ILE A 225 -16.20 18.46 3.09
CA ILE A 225 -17.34 18.88 2.28
C ILE A 225 -16.91 19.88 1.21
N ASN A 226 -16.09 20.86 1.58
CA ASN A 226 -15.62 21.89 0.65
C ASN A 226 -14.73 21.33 -0.46
N LEU A 227 -13.97 20.26 -0.19
CA LEU A 227 -13.19 19.55 -1.21
C LEU A 227 -14.06 18.88 -2.28
N SER A 228 -15.34 18.62 -2.00
CA SER A 228 -16.30 18.04 -2.95
C SER A 228 -15.77 16.76 -3.63
N LEU A 229 -15.16 15.88 -2.83
CA LEU A 229 -14.57 14.64 -3.33
C LEU A 229 -15.63 13.77 -4.02
N ASP A 230 -15.29 13.26 -5.20
CA ASP A 230 -16.06 12.20 -5.83
C ASP A 230 -15.80 10.83 -5.19
N SER A 231 -16.54 9.82 -5.64
CA SER A 231 -16.48 8.48 -5.07
C SER A 231 -15.09 7.84 -5.19
N MET A 232 -14.34 8.13 -6.25
CA MET A 232 -13.00 7.57 -6.43
C MET A 232 -12.00 8.25 -5.50
N GLU A 233 -11.99 9.59 -5.46
CA GLU A 233 -11.14 10.39 -4.57
C GLU A 233 -11.38 10.02 -3.10
N PHE A 234 -12.63 9.77 -2.75
CA PHE A 234 -13.02 9.31 -1.42
C PHE A 234 -12.47 7.91 -1.10
N MET A 235 -12.65 6.93 -2.00
CA MET A 235 -12.08 5.59 -1.81
C MET A 235 -10.55 5.61 -1.74
N ALA A 236 -9.90 6.47 -2.52
CA ALA A 236 -8.46 6.67 -2.44
C ALA A 236 -8.05 7.17 -1.05
N THR A 237 -8.80 8.10 -0.46
CA THR A 237 -8.58 8.61 0.90
C THR A 237 -8.69 7.50 1.95
N ILE A 238 -9.72 6.65 1.85
CA ILE A 238 -9.90 5.48 2.73
C ILE A 238 -8.68 4.55 2.67
N TRP A 239 -8.23 4.19 1.47
CA TRP A 239 -7.12 3.27 1.32
C TRP A 239 -5.76 3.88 1.69
N ILE A 240 -5.58 5.18 1.47
CA ILE A 240 -4.43 5.97 1.96
C ILE A 240 -4.33 5.91 3.49
N LEU A 241 -5.47 5.96 4.18
CA LEU A 241 -5.54 5.89 5.65
C LEU A 241 -5.37 4.46 6.18
N PHE A 242 -5.88 3.46 5.46
CA PHE A 242 -5.71 2.05 5.82
C PHE A 242 -4.24 1.61 5.67
N PHE A 243 -3.62 1.87 4.51
CA PHE A 243 -2.24 1.52 4.21
C PHE A 243 -1.24 2.59 4.70
N ASP A 244 -1.33 2.93 5.99
CA ASP A 244 -0.39 3.83 6.66
C ASP A 244 0.88 3.07 7.07
N HIS A 245 2.00 3.43 6.46
CA HIS A 245 3.29 2.80 6.76
C HIS A 245 3.90 3.25 8.09
N ALA A 246 3.34 4.29 8.73
CA ALA A 246 3.89 4.89 9.95
C ALA A 246 3.34 4.25 11.24
N TYR A 247 2.44 3.25 11.13
CA TYR A 247 1.99 2.50 12.29
C TYR A 247 3.16 1.81 12.99
N ILE A 248 3.23 1.98 14.31
CA ILE A 248 4.37 1.50 15.13
C ILE A 248 4.27 0.01 15.47
N ASN A 249 3.08 -0.57 15.33
CA ASN A 249 2.75 -1.95 15.69
C ASN A 249 2.57 -2.86 14.47
N ILE A 250 3.21 -2.52 13.35
CA ILE A 250 3.32 -3.39 12.16
C ILE A 250 4.79 -3.70 11.87
N SER A 251 5.05 -4.86 11.27
CA SER A 251 6.39 -5.30 10.91
C SER A 251 7.02 -4.39 9.84
N PRO A 252 8.37 -4.32 9.75
CA PRO A 252 9.04 -3.56 8.69
C PRO A 252 8.63 -4.01 7.27
N SER A 253 8.32 -5.30 7.10
CA SER A 253 7.82 -5.84 5.84
C SER A 253 6.44 -5.27 5.49
N SER A 254 5.53 -5.20 6.47
CA SER A 254 4.19 -4.66 6.30
C SER A 254 4.19 -3.14 6.15
N SER A 255 5.09 -2.42 6.83
CA SER A 255 5.30 -0.99 6.61
C SER A 255 5.74 -0.69 5.18
N ASN A 256 6.73 -1.44 4.66
CA ASN A 256 7.19 -1.27 3.28
C ASN A 256 6.10 -1.63 2.26
N LEU A 257 5.31 -2.66 2.54
CA LEU A 257 4.14 -3.02 1.74
C LEU A 257 3.12 -1.87 1.68
N CYS A 258 2.74 -1.29 2.82
CA CYS A 258 1.82 -0.16 2.89
C CYS A 258 2.34 1.04 2.09
N TRP A 259 3.63 1.34 2.21
CA TRP A 259 4.27 2.42 1.43
C TRP A 259 4.16 2.18 -0.09
N ASN A 260 4.39 0.94 -0.55
CA ASN A 260 4.27 0.61 -1.97
C ASN A 260 2.83 0.69 -2.48
N ILE A 261 1.85 0.17 -1.72
CA ILE A 261 0.43 0.25 -2.07
C ILE A 261 -0.02 1.71 -2.14
N ARG A 262 0.36 2.52 -1.15
CA ARG A 262 0.03 3.94 -1.11
C ARG A 262 0.58 4.71 -2.31
N LYS A 263 1.76 4.34 -2.84
CA LYS A 263 2.27 4.93 -4.08
C LYS A 263 1.38 4.66 -5.28
N VAL A 264 0.86 3.44 -5.41
CA VAL A 264 -0.05 3.10 -6.50
C VAL A 264 -1.36 3.84 -6.35
N ILE A 265 -1.89 3.92 -5.12
CA ILE A 265 -3.10 4.71 -4.86
C ILE A 265 -2.92 6.18 -5.23
N LEU A 266 -1.82 6.80 -4.83
CA LEU A 266 -1.51 8.19 -5.16
C LEU A 266 -1.31 8.40 -6.67
N GLN A 267 -0.78 7.40 -7.38
CA GLN A 267 -0.63 7.46 -8.82
C GLN A 267 -1.99 7.40 -9.53
N GLU A 268 -2.89 6.51 -9.11
CA GLU A 268 -4.26 6.43 -9.64
C GLU A 268 -5.06 7.70 -9.34
N LEU A 269 -4.97 8.22 -8.11
CA LEU A 269 -5.61 9.47 -7.71
C LEU A 269 -5.13 10.63 -8.59
N LYS A 270 -3.82 10.75 -8.81
CA LYS A 270 -3.24 11.78 -9.68
C LYS A 270 -3.72 11.66 -11.13
N ASN A 271 -3.84 10.45 -11.66
CA ASN A 271 -4.32 10.24 -13.03
C ASN A 271 -5.79 10.70 -13.15
N HIS A 272 -6.63 10.35 -12.18
CA HIS A 272 -8.03 10.76 -12.14
C HIS A 272 -8.23 12.27 -12.02
N GLU A 273 -7.46 12.95 -11.17
CA GLU A 273 -7.49 14.42 -11.09
C GLU A 273 -7.11 15.08 -12.42
N GLN A 274 -6.15 14.50 -13.15
CA GLN A 274 -5.75 14.98 -14.48
C GLN A 274 -6.83 14.75 -15.54
N GLU A 275 -7.60 13.68 -15.44
CA GLU A 275 -8.73 13.40 -16.33
C GLU A 275 -9.90 14.34 -16.03
N LYS A 276 -10.24 14.53 -14.75
CA LYS A 276 -11.30 15.42 -14.26
C LYS A 276 -11.07 16.89 -14.57
N THR A 277 -9.81 17.34 -14.63
CA THR A 277 -9.46 18.72 -15.01
C THR A 277 -9.42 18.96 -16.52
N ARG A 278 -9.46 17.90 -17.33
CA ARG A 278 -9.48 17.98 -18.80
C ARG A 278 -10.90 17.91 -19.39
N GLY A 279 -11.85 17.33 -18.66
CA GLY A 279 -13.27 17.27 -19.03
C GLY A 279 -14.06 18.47 -18.53
#